data_AF-A0A957WX87-F1
#
_entry.id   AF-A0A957WX87-F1
#
_cell.length_a   1.000
_cell.length_b   1.000
_cell.length_c   1.000
_cell.angle_alpha   90.00
_cell.angle_beta   90.00
_cell.angle_gamma   90.00
#
_symmetry.space_group_name_H-M   'P 1'
#
loop_
_entity.id
_entity.type
_entity.pdbx_description
1 polymer ?
#
loop_
_entity_poly.entity_id
_entity_poly.type
_entity_poly.pdbx_seq_one_letter_code
_entity_poly.pdbx_strand_id
1 'polypeptide(L)'
;MTPPHRHPVLSQKMIVWPLLLSALVVSALLLTATTPSRPIAQADQPNIIFILTDDLEDHPTILELMPNLQRLMVDGGMRFQNAVVPMSLCCPSRVSIFTGQYAHNHDIVKNAPPDGGFAKVWQQEVEKTMFAPLLQRAGYTTALMGKYMNG
;
A
#
# COMPACT_ATOMS: atom_id res chain seq x y z
N MET A 1 -18.79 -75.37 33.03
CA MET A 1 -19.21 -74.93 31.69
C MET A 1 -19.75 -73.52 31.81
N THR A 2 -18.94 -72.51 31.49
CA THR A 2 -19.35 -71.10 31.47
C THR A 2 -19.82 -70.71 30.06
N PRO A 3 -20.87 -69.87 29.92
CA PRO A 3 -21.36 -69.49 28.59
C PRO A 3 -20.44 -68.45 27.94
N PRO A 4 -20.39 -68.37 26.60
CA PRO A 4 -19.47 -67.49 25.91
C PRO A 4 -19.93 -66.03 25.96
N HIS A 5 -18.99 -65.13 26.22
CA HIS A 5 -19.16 -63.68 26.17
C HIS A 5 -19.50 -63.22 24.74
N ARG A 6 -20.63 -62.54 24.55
CA ARG A 6 -20.97 -61.83 23.30
C ARG A 6 -20.45 -60.40 23.38
N HIS A 7 -19.59 -60.01 22.43
CA HIS A 7 -19.24 -58.60 22.22
C HIS A 7 -20.41 -57.87 21.56
N PRO A 8 -20.73 -56.62 21.96
CA PRO A 8 -21.80 -55.86 21.34
C PRO A 8 -21.34 -55.36 19.96
N VAL A 9 -22.07 -55.75 18.91
CA VAL A 9 -21.88 -55.21 17.56
C VAL A 9 -22.52 -53.83 17.54
N LEU A 10 -21.71 -52.77 17.47
CA LEU A 10 -22.21 -51.40 17.31
C LEU A 10 -23.01 -51.30 16.00
N SER A 11 -24.24 -50.82 16.09
CA SER A 11 -25.14 -50.65 14.96
C SER A 11 -24.56 -49.66 13.94
N GLN A 12 -24.46 -50.06 12.67
CA GLN A 12 -24.01 -49.21 11.56
C GLN A 12 -24.69 -47.83 11.52
N LYS A 13 -25.92 -47.71 12.03
CA LYS A 13 -26.66 -46.45 12.11
C LYS A 13 -25.97 -45.40 12.99
N MET A 14 -25.13 -45.79 13.95
CA MET A 14 -24.44 -44.88 14.89
C MET A 14 -23.26 -44.13 14.25
N ILE A 15 -22.75 -44.58 13.10
CA ILE A 15 -21.58 -43.99 12.42
C ILE A 15 -22.02 -43.14 11.21
N VAL A 16 -23.12 -43.50 10.55
CA VAL A 16 -23.57 -42.85 9.30
C VAL A 16 -24.16 -41.46 9.53
N TRP A 17 -24.89 -41.27 10.62
CA TRP A 17 -25.52 -39.99 10.97
C TRP A 17 -24.51 -38.85 11.29
N PRO A 18 -23.45 -39.06 12.09
CA PRO A 18 -22.44 -38.02 12.32
C PRO A 18 -21.62 -37.67 11.07
N LEU A 19 -21.44 -38.62 10.13
CA LEU A 19 -20.79 -38.36 8.84
C LEU A 19 -21.66 -37.50 7.90
N LEU A 20 -22.98 -37.73 7.88
CA LEU A 20 -23.92 -36.90 7.11
C LEU A 20 -24.07 -35.49 7.71
N LEU A 21 -24.09 -35.36 9.04
CA LEU A 21 -24.11 -34.07 9.73
C LEU A 21 -22.84 -33.25 9.50
N SER A 22 -21.67 -33.89 9.53
CA SER A 22 -20.39 -33.21 9.25
C SER A 22 -20.28 -32.78 7.77
N ALA A 23 -20.76 -33.58 6.82
CA ALA A 23 -20.81 -33.19 5.41
C ALA A 23 -21.74 -31.99 5.16
N LEU A 24 -22.86 -31.89 5.89
CA LEU A 24 -23.80 -30.77 5.80
C LEU A 24 -23.21 -29.48 6.39
N VAL A 25 -22.48 -29.58 7.51
CA VAL A 25 -21.79 -28.43 8.14
C VAL A 25 -20.64 -27.93 7.26
N VAL A 26 -19.85 -28.82 6.65
CA VAL A 26 -18.79 -28.43 5.70
C VAL A 26 -19.38 -27.73 4.47
N SER A 27 -20.51 -28.22 3.94
CA SER A 27 -21.19 -27.59 2.79
C SER A 27 -21.78 -26.21 3.14
N ALA A 28 -22.29 -26.03 4.36
CA ALA A 28 -22.79 -24.74 4.84
C ALA A 28 -21.66 -23.72 5.06
N LEU A 29 -20.47 -24.16 5.52
CA LEU A 29 -19.29 -23.29 5.64
C LEU A 29 -18.68 -22.91 4.28
N LEU A 30 -18.81 -23.75 3.26
CA LEU A 30 -18.34 -23.45 1.90
C LEU A 30 -19.23 -22.41 1.20
N LEU A 31 -20.52 -22.33 1.55
CA LEU A 31 -21.46 -21.37 0.96
C LEU A 31 -21.36 -19.94 1.54
N THR A 32 -20.81 -19.77 2.74
CA THR A 32 -20.66 -18.43 3.37
C THR A 32 -19.38 -17.70 2.97
N ALA A 33 -18.45 -18.37 2.29
CA ALA A 33 -17.16 -17.81 1.88
C ALA A 33 -17.20 -17.01 0.56
N THR A 34 -18.32 -17.01 -0.17
CA THR A 34 -18.44 -16.28 -1.43
C THR A 34 -19.21 -14.98 -1.23
N THR A 35 -18.64 -14.04 -0.48
CA THR A 35 -19.08 -12.64 -0.59
C THR A 35 -18.49 -12.11 -1.89
N PRO A 36 -19.31 -11.74 -2.91
CA PRO A 36 -18.77 -11.18 -4.13
C PRO A 36 -18.16 -9.81 -3.79
N SER A 37 -16.83 -9.73 -3.81
CA SER A 37 -16.11 -8.46 -3.75
C SER A 37 -16.59 -7.63 -4.94
N ARG A 38 -17.26 -6.51 -4.67
CA ARG A 38 -17.70 -5.59 -5.72
C ARG A 38 -16.48 -5.19 -6.55
N PRO A 39 -16.43 -5.49 -7.86
CA PRO A 39 -15.33 -5.02 -8.68
C PRO A 39 -15.43 -3.50 -8.72
N ILE A 40 -14.42 -2.84 -8.16
CA ILE A 40 -14.18 -1.44 -8.50
C ILE A 40 -13.83 -1.49 -9.98
N ALA A 41 -14.67 -0.91 -10.83
CA ALA A 41 -14.32 -0.72 -12.24
C ALA A 41 -13.09 0.19 -12.25
N GLN A 42 -11.91 -0.41 -12.30
CA GLN A 42 -10.67 0.30 -12.43
C GLN A 42 -10.69 0.94 -13.81
N ALA A 43 -10.71 2.27 -13.86
CA ALA A 43 -10.48 2.97 -15.11
C ALA A 43 -9.15 2.47 -15.69
N ASP A 44 -9.11 2.14 -16.98
CA ASP A 44 -7.91 1.64 -17.65
C ASP A 44 -6.72 2.60 -17.49
N GLN A 45 -7.00 3.87 -17.18
CA GLN A 45 -6.03 4.89 -16.81
C GLN A 45 -6.58 5.78 -15.68
N PRO A 46 -6.27 5.50 -14.39
CA PRO A 46 -6.79 6.30 -13.27
C PRO A 46 -6.09 7.65 -13.19
N ASN A 47 -6.79 8.69 -12.74
CA ASN A 47 -6.17 9.98 -12.39
C ASN A 47 -5.29 9.82 -11.14
N ILE A 48 -4.08 10.37 -11.18
CA ILE A 48 -3.13 10.31 -10.06
C ILE A 48 -3.01 11.70 -9.44
N ILE A 49 -3.34 11.81 -8.16
CA ILE A 49 -3.11 13.03 -7.36
C ILE A 49 -2.04 12.70 -6.32
N PHE A 50 -0.85 13.27 -6.50
CA PHE A 50 0.27 13.11 -5.58
C PHE A 50 0.40 14.35 -4.68
N ILE A 51 0.22 14.16 -3.38
CA ILE A 51 0.31 15.24 -2.37
C ILE A 51 1.55 14.99 -1.52
N LEU A 52 2.44 15.99 -1.46
CA LEU A 52 3.66 15.95 -0.66
C LEU A 52 3.73 17.20 0.22
N THR A 53 3.84 16.99 1.52
CA THR A 53 4.07 18.05 2.52
C THR A 53 5.56 18.23 2.78
N ASP A 54 5.99 19.46 3.06
CA ASP A 54 7.36 19.76 3.48
C ASP A 54 7.40 19.76 5.02
N ASP A 55 8.43 19.12 5.59
CA ASP A 55 8.70 19.08 7.05
C ASP A 55 7.52 18.62 7.94
N LEU A 56 6.60 17.81 7.39
CA LEU A 56 5.54 17.19 8.20
C LEU A 56 6.08 15.98 8.96
N GLU A 57 6.07 16.07 10.28
CA GLU A 57 6.33 14.95 11.18
C GLU A 57 5.09 14.06 11.36
N ASP A 58 5.26 12.74 11.38
CA ASP A 58 4.20 11.80 11.79
C ASP A 58 4.05 11.77 13.32
N HIS A 59 3.55 12.88 13.87
CA HIS A 59 3.24 13.00 15.28
C HIS A 59 1.73 12.83 15.50
N PRO A 60 1.27 11.93 16.40
CA PRO A 60 -0.15 11.64 16.61
C PRO A 60 -1.00 12.90 16.85
N THR A 61 -0.53 13.80 17.71
CA THR A 61 -1.23 15.06 18.00
C THR A 61 -1.35 15.99 16.80
N ILE A 62 -0.35 16.02 15.90
CA ILE A 62 -0.44 16.84 14.68
C ILE A 62 -1.53 16.28 13.76
N LEU A 63 -1.56 14.95 13.60
CA LEU A 63 -2.53 14.29 12.73
C LEU A 63 -3.97 14.41 13.25
N GLU A 64 -4.19 14.39 14.56
CA GLU A 64 -5.51 14.61 15.16
C GLU A 64 -6.09 15.99 14.82
N LEU A 65 -5.22 16.98 14.59
CA LEU A 65 -5.62 18.34 14.20
C LEU A 65 -5.90 18.50 12.69
N MET A 66 -5.83 17.42 11.90
CA MET A 66 -6.03 17.43 10.45
C MET A 66 -7.30 16.68 10.03
N PRO A 67 -8.52 17.20 10.30
CA PRO A 67 -9.77 16.46 10.13
C PRO A 67 -10.04 16.02 8.69
N ASN A 68 -9.60 16.82 7.70
CA ASN A 68 -9.71 16.43 6.29
C ASN A 68 -8.77 15.30 5.92
N LEU A 69 -7.54 15.27 6.47
CA LEU A 69 -6.59 14.19 6.26
C LEU A 69 -7.11 12.89 6.87
N GLN A 70 -7.61 12.95 8.10
CA GLN A 70 -8.20 11.81 8.79
C GLN A 70 -9.34 11.21 7.97
N ARG A 71 -10.35 12.02 7.65
CA ARG A 71 -11.54 11.57 6.92
C ARG A 71 -11.25 11.03 5.52
N LEU A 72 -10.39 11.71 4.75
CA LEU A 72 -10.18 11.38 3.32
C LEU A 72 -9.12 10.31 3.12
N MET A 73 -8.03 10.35 3.88
CA MET A 73 -6.84 9.52 3.59
C MET A 73 -6.65 8.39 4.59
N VAL A 74 -6.91 8.64 5.88
CA VAL A 74 -6.76 7.61 6.92
C VAL A 74 -7.97 6.69 6.93
N ASP A 75 -9.18 7.24 7.07
CA ASP A 75 -10.42 6.45 7.17
C ASP A 75 -10.89 5.95 5.79
N GLY A 76 -10.69 6.77 4.75
CA GLY A 76 -11.13 6.48 3.38
C GLY A 76 -10.11 5.69 2.55
N GLY A 77 -8.94 5.36 3.11
CA GLY A 77 -7.80 4.84 2.36
C GLY A 77 -6.95 3.86 3.16
N MET A 78 -5.65 3.88 2.88
CA MET A 78 -4.67 3.02 3.54
C MET A 78 -3.54 3.88 4.11
N ARG A 79 -3.24 3.66 5.39
CA ARG A 79 -2.14 4.34 6.10
C ARG A 79 -0.94 3.41 6.26
N PHE A 80 0.24 3.90 5.87
CA PHE A 80 1.51 3.25 6.14
C PHE A 80 2.13 3.81 7.43
N GLN A 81 2.05 3.05 8.52
CA GLN A 81 2.54 3.49 9.84
C GLN A 81 4.07 3.53 9.96
N ASN A 82 4.78 2.84 9.07
CA ASN A 82 6.25 2.73 9.07
C ASN A 82 6.86 3.28 7.77
N ALA A 83 6.28 4.37 7.23
CA ALA A 83 6.82 5.04 6.06
C ALA A 83 8.00 5.94 6.46
N VAL A 84 9.17 5.69 5.87
CA VAL A 84 10.39 6.47 6.13
C VAL A 84 11.01 6.92 4.82
N VAL A 85 11.73 8.05 4.87
CA VAL A 85 12.51 8.55 3.73
C VAL A 85 13.98 8.13 3.88
N PRO A 86 14.69 7.82 2.79
CA PRO A 86 16.07 7.37 2.84
C PRO A 86 17.06 8.47 3.28
N MET A 87 16.70 9.74 3.08
CA MET A 87 17.50 10.89 3.50
C MET A 87 16.57 12.03 3.91
N SER A 88 16.58 12.41 5.19
CA SER A 88 15.69 13.44 5.76
C SER A 88 16.16 14.87 5.47
N LEU A 89 16.38 15.18 4.20
CA LEU A 89 16.75 16.51 3.71
C LEU A 89 15.94 16.83 2.44
N CYS A 90 15.47 18.07 2.29
CA CYS A 90 14.43 18.45 1.32
C CYS A 90 14.71 18.01 -0.14
N CYS A 91 15.80 18.49 -0.75
CA CYS A 91 16.15 18.15 -2.13
C CYS A 91 16.44 16.66 -2.34
N PRO A 92 17.32 15.99 -1.57
CA PRO A 92 17.58 14.56 -1.78
C PRO A 92 16.35 13.70 -1.52
N SER A 93 15.53 14.00 -0.51
CA SER A 93 14.26 13.29 -0.25
C SER A 93 13.32 13.36 -1.46
N ARG A 94 13.11 14.57 -2.01
CA ARG A 94 12.26 14.78 -3.19
C ARG A 94 12.78 14.06 -4.42
N VAL A 95 14.09 14.12 -4.68
CA VAL A 95 14.69 13.40 -5.81
C VAL A 95 14.52 11.89 -5.65
N SER A 96 14.72 11.35 -4.44
CA SER A 96 14.47 9.93 -4.18
C SER A 96 13.01 9.54 -4.41
N ILE A 97 12.05 10.34 -3.91
CA ILE A 97 10.61 10.11 -4.13
C ILE A 97 10.27 10.15 -5.62
N PHE A 98 10.79 11.14 -6.36
CA PHE A 98 10.39 11.37 -7.75
C PHE A 98 11.02 10.37 -8.73
N THR A 99 12.22 9.89 -8.44
CA THR A 99 12.95 8.95 -9.31
C THR A 99 12.80 7.49 -8.88
N GLY A 100 12.40 7.22 -7.63
CA GLY A 100 12.41 5.88 -7.05
C GLY A 100 13.83 5.36 -6.74
N GLN A 101 14.85 6.22 -6.76
CA GLN A 101 16.24 5.85 -6.53
C GLN A 101 16.73 6.31 -5.15
N TYR A 102 17.68 5.59 -4.56
CA TYR A 102 18.41 6.07 -3.38
C TYR A 102 19.38 7.20 -3.74
N ALA A 103 19.74 8.01 -2.73
CA ALA A 103 20.65 9.13 -2.89
C ALA A 103 22.03 8.80 -3.47
N HIS A 104 22.52 7.57 -3.24
CA HIS A 104 23.78 7.10 -3.82
C HIS A 104 23.71 6.77 -5.31
N ASN A 105 22.51 6.69 -5.90
CA ASN A 105 22.32 6.45 -7.33
C ASN A 105 22.10 7.75 -8.12
N HIS A 106 21.49 8.75 -7.48
CA HIS A 106 21.18 10.04 -8.12
C HIS A 106 22.13 11.18 -7.70
N ASP A 107 23.06 10.95 -6.77
CA ASP A 107 24.12 11.87 -6.31
C ASP A 107 23.69 13.26 -5.80
N ILE A 108 22.39 13.51 -5.68
CA ILE A 108 21.84 14.67 -4.98
C ILE A 108 21.77 14.31 -3.50
N VAL A 109 22.70 14.83 -2.69
CA VAL A 109 22.84 14.48 -1.26
C VAL A 109 22.75 15.69 -0.32
N LYS A 110 22.69 16.91 -0.87
CA LYS A 110 22.50 18.16 -0.12
C LYS A 110 21.37 19.01 -0.69
N ASN A 111 21.00 20.03 0.08
CA ASN A 111 20.01 21.04 -0.30
C ASN A 111 20.57 22.16 -1.19
N ALA A 112 21.90 22.27 -1.27
CA ALA A 112 22.60 23.36 -1.93
C ALA A 112 23.83 22.82 -2.68
N PRO A 113 24.35 23.59 -3.65
CA PRO A 113 25.58 23.27 -4.36
C PRO A 113 26.80 23.12 -3.40
N PRO A 114 27.83 22.36 -3.81
CA PRO A 114 27.94 21.63 -5.06
C PRO A 114 27.26 20.25 -5.03
N ASP A 115 26.83 19.77 -3.86
CA ASP A 115 26.41 18.37 -3.68
C ASP A 115 24.88 18.16 -3.78
N GLY A 116 24.14 19.19 -4.18
CA GLY A 116 22.71 19.07 -4.47
C GLY A 116 22.04 20.40 -4.77
N GLY A 117 20.76 20.48 -4.45
CA GLY A 117 19.90 21.58 -4.87
C GLY A 117 19.47 21.50 -6.34
N PHE A 118 18.52 22.36 -6.73
CA PHE A 118 17.92 22.39 -8.06
C PHE A 118 18.95 22.50 -9.20
N ALA A 119 19.98 23.32 -9.02
CA ALA A 119 21.03 23.50 -10.03
C ALA A 119 21.72 22.18 -10.40
N LYS A 120 22.03 21.32 -9.43
CA LYS A 120 22.65 20.02 -9.69
C LYS A 120 21.67 19.05 -10.36
N VAL A 121 20.42 19.02 -9.89
CA VAL A 121 19.33 18.21 -10.49
C VAL A 121 19.23 18.51 -11.99
N TRP A 122 19.15 19.80 -12.33
CA TRP A 122 19.04 20.28 -13.71
C TRP A 122 20.28 19.97 -14.55
N GLN A 123 21.48 20.23 -14.02
CA GLN A 123 22.74 19.98 -14.74
C GLN A 123 22.96 18.49 -15.05
N GLN A 124 22.47 17.59 -14.19
CA GLN A 124 22.55 16.15 -14.37
C GLN A 124 21.34 15.55 -15.09
N GLU A 125 20.37 16.40 -15.48
CA GLU A 125 19.13 16.01 -16.16
C GLU A 125 18.29 14.95 -15.40
N VAL A 126 18.41 14.93 -14.06
CA VAL A 126 17.74 13.95 -13.19
C VAL A 126 16.22 14.08 -13.29
N GLU A 127 15.71 15.27 -13.61
CA GLU A 127 14.28 15.49 -13.82
C GLU A 127 13.68 14.60 -14.91
N LYS A 128 14.46 14.21 -15.92
CA LYS A 128 13.99 13.37 -17.05
C LYS A 128 13.68 11.93 -16.66
N THR A 129 14.19 11.47 -15.52
CA THR A 129 13.98 10.12 -14.98
C THR A 129 12.91 10.07 -13.91
N MET A 130 12.31 11.21 -13.56
CA MET A 130 11.25 11.28 -12.55
C MET A 130 9.92 10.70 -13.08
N PHE A 131 9.01 10.34 -12.18
CA PHE A 131 7.74 9.75 -12.56
C PHE A 131 6.88 10.68 -13.44
N ALA A 132 7.00 12.01 -13.33
CA ALA A 132 6.18 12.94 -14.09
C ALA A 132 6.45 12.85 -15.61
N PRO A 133 7.69 12.96 -16.12
CA PRO A 133 7.98 12.67 -17.53
C PRO A 133 7.61 11.26 -17.98
N LEU A 134 7.74 10.25 -17.10
CA LEU A 134 7.34 8.88 -17.42
C LEU A 134 5.82 8.78 -17.62
N LEU A 135 5.02 9.42 -16.76
CA LEU A 135 3.57 9.51 -16.89
C LEU A 135 3.18 10.28 -18.16
N GLN A 136 3.85 11.39 -18.48
CA GLN A 136 3.62 12.11 -19.74
C GLN A 136 3.81 11.21 -20.97
N ARG A 137 4.89 10.42 -21.01
CA ARG A 137 5.13 9.45 -22.09
C ARG A 137 4.07 8.34 -22.14
N ALA A 138 3.46 8.01 -21.00
CA ALA A 138 2.34 7.07 -20.89
C ALA A 138 0.97 7.71 -21.23
N GLY A 139 0.92 8.96 -21.69
CA GLY A 139 -0.30 9.63 -22.13
C GLY A 139 -1.03 10.44 -21.05
N TYR A 140 -0.42 10.64 -19.87
CA TYR A 140 -0.99 11.49 -18.83
C TYR A 140 -0.72 12.97 -19.10
N THR A 141 -1.72 13.81 -18.82
CA THR A 141 -1.51 15.25 -18.61
C THR A 141 -1.01 15.46 -17.19
N THR A 142 0.18 16.03 -17.05
CA THR A 142 0.79 16.29 -15.72
C THR A 142 0.82 17.78 -15.41
N ALA A 143 0.56 18.14 -14.16
CA ALA A 143 0.77 19.49 -13.63
C ALA A 143 1.44 19.40 -12.26
N LEU A 144 2.26 20.40 -11.91
CA LEU A 144 2.85 20.57 -10.59
C LEU A 144 2.37 21.89 -10.00
N MET A 145 1.98 21.87 -8.73
CA MET A 145 1.60 23.05 -7.97
C MET A 145 2.35 23.04 -6.63
N GLY A 146 3.03 24.14 -6.30
CA GLY A 146 3.81 24.27 -5.08
C GLY A 146 5.32 24.12 -5.29
N LYS A 147 6.03 23.64 -4.26
CA LYS A 147 7.49 23.54 -4.22
C LYS A 147 7.98 22.33 -5.04
N TYR A 148 8.88 22.58 -5.99
CA TYR A 148 9.52 21.52 -6.78
C TYR A 148 10.76 20.95 -6.09
N MET A 149 11.83 21.74 -5.97
CA MET A 149 13.10 21.38 -5.34
C MET A 149 13.57 22.47 -4.38
N ASN A 150 14.57 22.16 -3.55
CA ASN A 150 15.29 23.17 -2.77
C ASN A 150 16.46 23.72 -3.61
N GLY A 151 16.75 25.02 -3.50
CA GLY A 151 17.87 25.67 -4.21
C GLY A 151 17.42 26.78 -5.14
#